data_AF-A0A7J2TXR2-F1
#
_entry.id   AF-A0A7J2TXR2-F1
#
_cell.length_a   1.000
_cell.length_b   1.000
_cell.length_c   1.000
_cell.angle_alpha   90.00
_cell.angle_beta   90.00
_cell.angle_gamma   90.00
#
_symmetry.space_group_name_H-M   'P 1'
#
loop_
_entity.id
_entity.type
_entity.pdbx_description
1 polymer ?
#
loop_
_entity_poly.entity_id
_entity_poly.type
_entity_poly.pdbx_seq_one_letter_code
_entity_poly.pdbx_strand_id
1 'polypeptide(L)'
;MDVEIYNSGSLPYNFRVSVEGKNKVWSGKYFEAPGDLKKVSLYFLPSNETKIKIHFCNKIFEESVETKEKEFEEGDWFSIRKARLYSDFIFLEVISNVSTEVAIMPLNYPENWIVENYIGKLKVGKNFVKINFESEIISERNVSFVIVSTDGKYFSKSEVKVERKIGLEYWLFYIFDRVRTSIGFMI
;
A
#
# COMPACT_ATOMS: atom_id res chain seq x y z
N MET A 1 -1.99 0.39 13.06
CA MET A 1 -2.75 1.40 13.83
C MET A 1 -4.17 1.39 13.32
N ASP A 2 -5.12 1.55 14.22
CA ASP A 2 -6.52 1.66 13.89
C ASP A 2 -7.01 3.09 14.15
N VAL A 3 -7.65 3.69 13.16
CA VAL A 3 -8.28 5.02 13.27
C VAL A 3 -9.77 4.86 13.08
N GLU A 4 -10.55 5.39 14.01
CA GLU A 4 -12.01 5.39 13.94
C GLU A 4 -12.50 6.77 13.50
N ILE A 5 -13.32 6.80 12.45
CA ILE A 5 -13.84 8.03 11.84
C ILE A 5 -15.35 7.94 11.83
N TYR A 6 -16.00 8.93 12.44
CA TYR A 6 -17.45 9.03 12.54
C TYR A 6 -17.94 10.24 11.75
N ASN A 7 -18.93 10.04 10.87
CA ASN A 7 -19.58 11.14 10.17
C ASN A 7 -20.72 11.71 11.02
N SER A 8 -20.41 12.73 11.83
CA SER A 8 -21.41 13.48 12.60
C SER A 8 -22.15 14.56 11.79
N GLY A 9 -21.80 14.74 10.51
CA GLY A 9 -22.39 15.73 9.63
C GLY A 9 -23.71 15.28 9.03
N SER A 10 -24.35 16.17 8.27
CA SER A 10 -25.61 15.90 7.57
C SER A 10 -25.44 15.42 6.13
N LEU A 11 -24.22 15.40 5.60
CA LEU A 11 -23.91 15.01 4.22
C LEU A 11 -22.88 13.88 4.17
N PRO A 12 -22.98 12.98 3.18
CA PRO A 12 -21.96 11.97 2.95
C PRO A 12 -20.66 12.60 2.46
N TYR A 13 -19.52 11.98 2.76
CA TYR A 13 -18.22 12.39 2.23
C TYR A 13 -17.31 11.19 1.94
N ASN A 14 -16.33 11.43 1.06
CA ASN A 14 -15.21 10.50 0.88
C ASN A 14 -14.03 10.95 1.71
N PHE A 15 -13.27 10.00 2.26
CA PHE A 15 -12.05 10.30 2.97
C PHE A 15 -10.93 9.28 2.69
N ARG A 16 -9.69 9.70 2.98
CA ARG A 16 -8.49 8.85 3.06
C ARG A 16 -7.74 9.16 4.34
N VAL A 17 -7.03 8.18 4.86
CA VAL A 17 -6.06 8.37 5.93
C VAL A 17 -4.67 8.15 5.35
N SER A 18 -3.73 9.01 5.68
CA SER A 18 -2.32 8.81 5.38
C SER A 18 -1.48 8.89 6.64
N VAL A 19 -0.39 8.14 6.65
CA VAL A 19 0.65 8.25 7.68
C VAL A 19 1.91 8.77 7.03
N GLU A 20 2.55 9.76 7.64
CA GLU A 20 3.82 10.35 7.25
C GLU A 20 4.82 10.24 8.39
N GLY A 21 5.89 9.49 8.20
CA GLY A 21 6.99 9.32 9.15
C GLY A 21 8.20 8.78 8.43
N LYS A 22 8.75 7.65 8.88
CA LYS A 22 9.82 6.92 8.16
C LYS A 22 9.42 6.49 6.74
N ASN A 23 8.13 6.28 6.52
CA ASN A 23 7.56 6.12 5.18
C ASN A 23 6.20 6.84 5.09
N LYS A 24 5.76 7.11 3.85
CA LYS A 24 4.44 7.69 3.57
C LYS A 24 3.49 6.61 3.07
N VAL A 25 2.41 6.34 3.78
CA VAL A 25 1.45 5.29 3.41
C VAL A 25 0.04 5.86 3.34
N TRP A 26 -0.73 5.41 2.35
CA TRP A 26 -2.13 5.80 2.19
C TRP A 26 -3.06 4.62 2.45
N SER A 27 -4.24 4.92 2.98
CA SER A 27 -5.35 3.98 3.01
C SER A 27 -6.08 3.96 1.67
N GLY A 28 -6.94 2.96 1.51
CA GLY A 28 -8.09 3.00 0.61
C GLY A 28 -8.89 4.30 0.71
N LYS A 29 -9.59 4.64 -0.38
CA LYS A 29 -10.65 5.67 -0.35
C LYS A 29 -11.92 5.05 0.23
N TYR A 30 -12.47 5.69 1.25
CA TYR A 30 -13.71 5.28 1.91
C TYR A 30 -14.80 6.31 1.68
N PHE A 31 -16.05 5.84 1.72
CA PHE A 31 -17.26 6.65 1.64
C PHE A 31 -18.05 6.45 2.94
N GLU A 32 -18.45 7.55 3.58
CA GLU A 32 -19.22 7.53 4.82
C GLU A 32 -20.51 8.32 4.66
N ALA A 33 -21.64 7.69 4.94
CA ALA A 33 -22.91 8.39 5.07
C ALA A 33 -23.05 9.02 6.47
N PRO A 34 -23.97 9.99 6.64
CA PRO A 34 -24.28 10.55 7.96
C PRO A 34 -24.62 9.46 8.98
N GLY A 35 -23.94 9.49 10.13
CA GLY A 35 -24.11 8.51 11.21
C GLY A 35 -23.29 7.23 11.08
N ASP A 36 -22.53 7.05 9.99
CA ASP A 36 -21.63 5.89 9.85
C ASP A 36 -20.37 6.05 10.70
N LEU A 37 -19.88 4.91 11.21
CA LEU A 37 -18.59 4.78 11.89
C LEU A 37 -17.71 3.81 11.10
N LYS A 38 -16.51 4.26 10.75
CA LYS A 38 -15.53 3.45 10.03
C LYS A 38 -14.24 3.28 10.79
N LYS A 39 -13.80 2.05 10.87
CA LYS A 39 -12.47 1.68 11.36
C LYS A 39 -11.52 1.47 10.18
N VAL A 40 -10.42 2.20 10.17
CA VAL A 40 -9.37 2.12 9.14
C VAL A 40 -8.09 1.60 9.77
N SER A 41 -7.61 0.46 9.28
CA SER A 41 -6.34 -0.14 9.71
C SER A 41 -5.23 0.19 8.72
N LEU A 42 -4.18 0.84 9.22
CA LEU A 42 -2.99 1.24 8.46
C LEU A 42 -1.73 0.65 9.08
N TYR A 43 -0.84 0.17 8.21
CA TYR A 43 0.48 -0.34 8.55
C TYR A 43 1.54 0.62 8.02
N PHE A 44 2.51 0.95 8.88
CA PHE A 44 3.60 1.87 8.57
C PHE A 44 4.83 1.50 9.41
N LEU A 45 5.99 2.04 9.05
CA LEU A 45 7.21 1.87 9.83
C LEU A 45 7.23 2.85 11.00
N PRO A 46 7.34 2.38 12.25
CA PRO A 46 7.30 3.25 13.41
C PRO A 46 8.52 4.18 13.46
N SER A 47 8.25 5.46 13.70
CA SER A 47 9.24 6.52 13.93
C SER A 47 8.80 7.48 15.03
N ASN A 48 9.78 8.10 15.69
CA ASN A 48 9.53 9.05 16.78
C ASN A 48 8.63 10.22 16.33
N GLU A 49 8.78 10.66 15.09
CA GLU A 49 7.90 11.64 14.45
C GLU A 49 7.02 10.93 13.43
N THR A 50 5.81 10.59 13.82
CA THR A 50 4.78 10.03 12.91
C THR A 50 3.57 10.96 12.93
N LYS A 51 3.11 11.35 11.74
CA LYS A 51 1.94 12.20 11.54
C LYS A 51 0.85 11.42 10.86
N ILE A 52 -0.34 11.45 11.43
CA ILE A 52 -1.55 10.88 10.83
C ILE A 52 -2.33 12.04 10.23
N LYS A 53 -2.72 11.90 8.98
CA LYS A 53 -3.55 12.87 8.27
C LYS A 53 -4.82 12.22 7.79
N ILE A 54 -5.96 12.82 8.12
CA ILE A 54 -7.27 12.43 7.59
C ILE A 54 -7.67 13.48 6.57
N HIS A 55 -7.73 13.05 5.31
CA HIS A 55 -8.09 13.88 4.15
C HIS A 55 -9.56 13.66 3.85
N PHE A 56 -10.39 14.68 4.01
CA PHE A 56 -11.80 14.61 3.65
C PHE A 56 -12.25 15.94 3.05
N CYS A 57 -12.94 15.87 1.90
CA CYS A 57 -13.29 17.05 1.11
C CYS A 57 -12.06 17.95 0.86
N ASN A 58 -12.12 19.23 1.24
CA ASN A 58 -11.02 20.20 1.12
C ASN A 58 -10.33 20.46 2.48
N LYS A 59 -10.44 19.53 3.44
CA LYS A 59 -9.87 19.66 4.78
C LYS A 59 -8.91 18.52 5.06
N ILE A 60 -7.88 18.83 5.84
CA ILE A 60 -6.92 17.88 6.36
C ILE A 60 -6.92 18.05 7.87
N PHE A 61 -7.25 16.98 8.59
CA PHE A 61 -7.01 16.88 10.02
C PHE A 61 -5.66 16.19 10.23
N GLU A 62 -4.80 16.75 11.07
CA GLU A 62 -3.46 16.22 11.33
C GLU A 62 -3.27 16.01 12.83
N GLU A 63 -2.75 14.85 13.19
CA GLU A 63 -2.40 14.48 14.56
C GLU A 63 -1.00 13.86 14.57
N SER A 64 -0.14 14.36 15.46
CA SER A 64 1.18 13.78 15.71
C SER A 64 1.05 12.65 16.71
N VAL A 65 1.62 11.49 16.39
CA VAL A 65 1.68 10.32 17.27
C VAL A 65 3.13 9.93 17.48
N GLU A 66 3.53 9.86 18.75
CA GLU A 66 4.82 9.32 19.11
C GLU A 66 4.78 7.80 19.03
N THR A 67 5.54 7.23 18.10
CA THR A 67 5.76 5.78 18.05
C THR A 67 7.21 5.49 18.36
N LYS A 68 7.48 4.49 19.19
CA LYS A 68 8.86 4.07 19.47
C LYS A 68 9.47 3.52 18.20
N GLU A 69 10.56 4.13 17.74
CA GLU A 69 11.32 3.59 16.62
C GLU A 69 11.69 2.13 16.90
N LYS A 70 11.48 1.29 15.88
CA LYS A 70 11.81 -0.13 15.93
C LYS A 70 12.80 -0.43 14.81
N GLU A 71 13.90 -1.04 15.18
CA GLU A 71 14.82 -1.64 14.22
C GLU A 71 14.31 -3.04 13.82
N PHE A 72 14.42 -3.33 12.54
CA PHE A 72 14.07 -4.62 11.98
C PHE A 72 15.34 -5.24 11.40
N GLU A 73 15.58 -6.51 11.72
CA GLU A 73 16.64 -7.27 11.08
C GLU A 73 16.22 -7.59 9.64
N GLU A 74 16.92 -7.00 8.69
CA GLU A 74 16.68 -7.21 7.27
C GLU A 74 17.23 -8.57 6.84
N GLY A 75 16.37 -9.38 6.25
CA GLY A 75 16.74 -10.69 5.72
C GLY A 75 16.13 -10.94 4.36
N ASP A 76 16.59 -12.01 3.71
CA ASP A 76 16.20 -12.38 2.35
C ASP A 76 14.91 -13.25 2.37
N TRP A 77 13.86 -12.73 3.01
CA TRP A 77 12.58 -13.43 3.20
C TRP A 77 11.62 -13.17 2.04
N PHE A 78 11.66 -11.95 1.49
CA PHE A 78 10.81 -11.50 0.39
C PHE A 78 11.63 -10.67 -0.60
N SER A 79 11.37 -10.83 -1.90
CA SER A 79 11.93 -9.96 -2.94
C SER A 79 10.88 -9.65 -4.01
N ILE A 80 10.91 -8.43 -4.54
CA ILE A 80 10.06 -8.03 -5.67
C ILE A 80 10.90 -8.19 -6.94
N ARG A 81 10.50 -9.11 -7.82
CA ARG A 81 11.21 -9.35 -9.08
C ARG A 81 10.76 -8.47 -10.22
N LYS A 82 9.46 -8.14 -10.25
CA LYS A 82 8.85 -7.34 -11.32
C LYS A 82 7.81 -6.41 -10.73
N ALA A 83 7.77 -5.19 -11.23
CA ALA A 83 6.71 -4.24 -10.96
C ALA A 83 6.21 -3.62 -12.26
N ARG A 84 4.90 -3.57 -12.43
CA ARG A 84 4.26 -2.94 -13.59
C ARG A 84 3.26 -1.89 -13.13
N LEU A 85 3.26 -0.77 -13.84
CA LEU A 85 2.42 0.38 -13.57
C LEU A 85 1.21 0.38 -14.51
N TYR A 86 0.02 0.40 -13.93
CA TYR A 86 -1.24 0.59 -14.63
C TYR A 86 -1.93 1.87 -14.16
N SER A 87 -3.07 2.21 -14.79
CA SER A 87 -3.83 3.42 -14.47
C SER A 87 -4.31 3.52 -13.02
N ASP A 88 -4.64 2.37 -12.41
CA ASP A 88 -5.32 2.28 -11.11
C ASP A 88 -4.60 1.38 -10.10
N PHE A 89 -3.50 0.73 -10.51
CA PHE A 89 -2.74 -0.15 -9.63
C PHE A 89 -1.30 -0.38 -10.08
N ILE A 90 -0.48 -0.79 -9.13
CA ILE A 90 0.83 -1.38 -9.33
C ILE A 90 0.70 -2.89 -9.16
N PHE A 91 1.13 -3.64 -10.17
CA PHE A 91 1.25 -5.08 -10.09
C PHE A 91 2.66 -5.45 -9.63
N LEU A 92 2.76 -6.28 -8.61
CA LEU A 92 4.04 -6.77 -8.07
C LEU A 92 4.12 -8.29 -8.19
N GLU A 93 5.26 -8.77 -8.68
CA GLU A 93 5.66 -10.17 -8.60
C GLU A 93 6.59 -10.34 -7.39
N VAL A 94 6.05 -10.89 -6.30
CA VAL A 94 6.75 -11.06 -5.02
C VAL A 94 7.18 -12.51 -4.86
N ILE A 95 8.48 -12.75 -4.73
CA ILE A 95 9.03 -14.04 -4.34
C ILE A 95 9.12 -14.07 -2.82
N SER A 96 8.61 -15.12 -2.21
CA SER A 96 8.64 -15.31 -0.77
C SER A 96 9.27 -16.65 -0.40
N ASN A 97 10.16 -16.62 0.59
CA ASN A 97 10.78 -17.82 1.15
C ASN A 97 9.98 -18.41 2.32
N VAL A 98 8.94 -17.70 2.79
CA VAL A 98 8.13 -18.07 3.96
C VAL A 98 6.64 -17.85 3.69
N SER A 99 5.78 -18.78 4.12
CA SER A 99 4.33 -18.59 4.00
C SER A 99 3.79 -17.84 5.23
N THR A 100 3.43 -16.57 5.08
CA THR A 100 2.90 -15.75 6.18
C THR A 100 2.00 -14.63 5.68
N GLU A 101 1.23 -14.05 6.60
CA GLU A 101 0.51 -12.80 6.33
C GLU A 101 1.48 -11.63 6.44
N VAL A 102 1.45 -10.75 5.43
CA VAL A 102 2.37 -9.62 5.31
C VAL A 102 1.64 -8.32 5.06
N ALA A 103 2.27 -7.23 5.47
CA ALA A 103 1.99 -5.89 4.98
C ALA A 103 3.09 -5.48 3.99
N ILE A 104 2.69 -5.08 2.78
CA ILE A 104 3.58 -4.45 1.80
C ILE A 104 3.29 -2.95 1.81
N MET A 105 4.30 -2.16 2.14
CA MET A 105 4.21 -0.73 2.34
C MET A 105 5.18 -0.02 1.41
N PRO A 106 4.77 1.06 0.74
CA PRO A 106 5.70 1.88 -0.01
C PRO A 106 6.67 2.58 0.95
N LEU A 107 7.94 2.65 0.56
CA LEU A 107 9.03 3.30 1.30
C LEU A 107 9.45 4.61 0.64
N ASN A 108 9.76 4.55 -0.65
CA ASN A 108 10.16 5.71 -1.44
C ASN A 108 9.47 5.64 -2.81
N TYR A 109 8.77 6.71 -3.17
CA TYR A 109 8.00 6.84 -4.38
C TYR A 109 7.73 8.33 -4.68
N PRO A 110 7.33 8.70 -5.91
CA PRO A 110 7.06 10.08 -6.27
C PRO A 110 6.01 10.75 -5.37
N GLU A 111 6.22 12.00 -4.97
CA GLU A 111 5.32 12.67 -4.01
C GLU A 111 3.88 12.85 -4.51
N ASN A 112 3.71 12.97 -5.83
CA ASN A 112 2.43 13.14 -6.51
C ASN A 112 1.66 11.82 -6.71
N TRP A 113 2.11 10.74 -6.07
CA TRP A 113 1.49 9.44 -6.10
C TRP A 113 0.77 9.18 -4.77
N ILE A 114 -0.36 8.50 -4.84
CA ILE A 114 -1.08 7.93 -3.70
C ILE A 114 -0.95 6.42 -3.86
N VAL A 115 -0.08 5.80 -3.06
CA VAL A 115 0.16 4.35 -3.08
C VAL A 115 -0.39 3.75 -1.80
N GLU A 116 -1.35 2.84 -1.93
CA GLU A 116 -1.99 2.18 -0.79
C GLU A 116 -1.07 1.11 -0.18
N ASN A 117 -1.32 0.73 1.08
CA ASN A 117 -0.73 -0.49 1.62
C ASN A 117 -1.47 -1.73 1.11
N TYR A 118 -0.75 -2.84 0.98
CA TYR A 118 -1.35 -4.15 0.79
C TYR A 118 -1.21 -4.99 2.05
N ILE A 119 -2.27 -5.72 2.39
CA ILE A 119 -2.27 -6.71 3.46
C ILE A 119 -2.80 -8.01 2.87
N GLY A 120 -2.08 -9.10 3.07
CA GLY A 120 -2.55 -10.41 2.63
C GLY A 120 -1.54 -11.51 2.88
N LYS A 121 -1.97 -12.74 2.59
CA LYS A 121 -1.14 -13.94 2.77
C LYS A 121 -0.28 -14.18 1.55
N LEU A 122 1.03 -14.34 1.75
CA LEU A 122 1.94 -14.85 0.74
C LEU A 122 2.20 -16.33 0.97
N LYS A 123 2.27 -17.10 -0.11
CA LYS A 123 2.74 -18.50 -0.12
C LYS A 123 4.24 -18.54 -0.43
N VAL A 124 4.90 -19.63 -0.07
CA VAL A 124 6.29 -19.87 -0.49
C VAL A 124 6.34 -19.91 -2.02
N GLY A 125 7.35 -19.27 -2.60
CA GLY A 125 7.52 -19.12 -4.04
C GLY A 125 6.93 -17.82 -4.57
N LYS A 126 6.27 -17.88 -5.71
CA LYS A 126 5.87 -16.72 -6.50
C LYS A 126 4.44 -16.30 -6.18
N ASN A 127 4.28 -15.03 -5.80
CA ASN A 127 3.00 -14.40 -5.48
C ASN A 127 2.78 -13.18 -6.37
N PHE A 128 1.51 -12.88 -6.63
CA PHE A 128 1.11 -11.73 -7.42
C PHE A 128 0.27 -10.80 -6.57
N VAL A 129 0.75 -9.58 -6.37
CA VAL A 129 0.12 -8.59 -5.51
C VAL A 129 -0.35 -7.42 -6.33
N LYS A 130 -1.57 -6.97 -6.07
CA LYS A 130 -2.14 -5.73 -6.61
C LYS A 130 -2.12 -4.69 -5.50
N ILE A 131 -1.39 -3.59 -5.72
CA ILE A 131 -1.42 -2.41 -4.86
C ILE A 131 -2.18 -1.32 -5.59
N ASN A 132 -3.28 -0.82 -5.03
CA ASN A 132 -4.01 0.28 -5.66
C ASN A 132 -3.16 1.55 -5.62
N PHE A 133 -3.33 2.35 -6.66
CA PHE A 133 -2.48 3.49 -6.94
C PHE A 133 -3.29 4.57 -7.65
N GLU A 134 -3.09 5.83 -7.24
CA GLU A 134 -3.59 7.01 -7.94
C GLU A 134 -2.46 8.00 -8.19
N SER A 135 -2.42 8.60 -9.38
CA SER A 135 -1.55 9.74 -9.68
C SER A 135 -2.07 10.54 -10.86
N GLU A 136 -1.77 11.84 -10.85
CA GLU A 136 -1.96 12.73 -11.99
C GLU A 136 -0.97 12.45 -13.13
N ILE A 137 0.26 12.01 -12.81
CA ILE A 137 1.32 11.79 -13.80
C ILE A 137 1.92 10.39 -13.63
N ILE A 138 1.68 9.55 -14.63
CA ILE A 138 2.14 8.17 -14.68
C ILE A 138 3.45 8.10 -15.48
N SER A 139 4.57 7.92 -14.77
CA SER A 139 5.91 7.77 -15.35
C SER A 139 6.65 6.58 -14.75
N GLU A 140 7.56 5.98 -15.52
CA GLU A 140 8.44 4.92 -15.01
C GLU A 140 9.41 5.48 -13.97
N ARG A 141 9.46 4.85 -12.80
CA ARG A 141 10.30 5.28 -11.68
C ARG A 141 10.76 4.08 -10.87
N ASN A 142 11.87 4.24 -10.17
CA ASN A 142 12.21 3.31 -9.10
C ASN A 142 11.31 3.59 -7.90
N VAL A 143 10.71 2.53 -7.38
CA VAL A 143 9.90 2.56 -6.17
C VAL A 143 10.45 1.52 -5.22
N SER A 144 10.64 1.92 -3.97
CA SER A 144 11.04 1.02 -2.91
C SER A 144 9.84 0.63 -2.07
N PHE A 145 9.76 -0.65 -1.73
CA PHE A 145 8.75 -1.20 -0.84
C PHE A 145 9.43 -1.88 0.35
N VAL A 146 8.74 -1.87 1.47
CA VAL A 146 9.03 -2.73 2.62
C VAL A 146 7.97 -3.80 2.73
N ILE A 147 8.40 -5.03 2.96
CA ILE A 147 7.56 -6.18 3.18
C ILE A 147 7.83 -6.66 4.61
N VAL A 148 6.81 -6.64 5.46
CA VAL A 148 6.91 -7.10 6.85
C VAL A 148 5.80 -8.10 7.15
N SER A 149 6.10 -9.16 7.89
CA SER A 149 5.05 -10.05 8.41
C SER A 149 4.21 -9.32 9.46
N THR A 150 2.92 -9.67 9.58
CA THR A 150 2.02 -9.02 10.56
C THR A 150 2.43 -9.24 12.02
N ASP A 151 3.20 -10.31 12.30
CA ASP A 151 3.83 -10.57 13.59
C ASP A 151 5.20 -9.88 13.77
N GLY A 152 5.70 -9.19 12.74
CA GLY A 152 6.95 -8.42 12.76
C GLY A 152 8.23 -9.24 12.79
N LYS A 153 8.17 -10.57 12.55
CA LYS A 153 9.34 -11.46 12.56
C LYS A 153 10.17 -11.40 11.27
N TYR A 154 9.53 -11.25 10.13
CA TYR A 154 10.19 -11.27 8.82
C TYR A 154 10.11 -9.88 8.20
N PHE A 155 11.25 -9.37 7.77
CA PHE A 155 11.37 -8.04 7.19
C PHE A 155 12.35 -8.04 6.02
N SER A 156 11.92 -7.46 4.90
CA SER A 156 12.76 -7.26 3.70
C SER A 156 12.44 -5.93 3.06
N LYS A 157 13.46 -5.25 2.51
CA LYS A 157 13.26 -4.11 1.63
C LYS A 157 13.53 -4.54 0.18
N SER A 158 12.78 -3.96 -0.75
CA SER A 158 12.98 -4.24 -2.16
C SER A 158 12.76 -2.98 -2.98
N GLU A 159 13.76 -2.61 -3.77
CA GLU A 159 13.66 -1.56 -4.78
C GLU A 159 13.42 -2.19 -6.14
N VAL A 160 12.45 -1.65 -6.87
CA VAL A 160 12.06 -2.15 -8.18
C VAL A 160 11.73 -0.99 -9.11
N LYS A 161 12.16 -1.08 -10.36
CA LYS A 161 11.72 -0.15 -11.40
C LYS A 161 10.29 -0.52 -11.81
N VAL A 162 9.35 0.40 -11.65
CA VAL A 162 7.96 0.19 -12.07
C VAL A 162 7.84 0.58 -13.54
N GLU A 163 7.65 -0.43 -14.40
CA GLU A 163 7.61 -0.27 -15.85
C GLU A 163 6.19 0.03 -16.35
N ARG A 164 6.07 0.89 -17.36
CA ARG A 164 4.79 1.20 -18.00
C ARG A 164 4.77 0.62 -19.40
N LYS A 165 3.80 -0.26 -19.69
CA LYS A 165 3.53 -0.73 -21.06
C LYS A 165 2.66 0.28 -21.80
N ILE A 166 2.82 0.35 -23.13
CA ILE A 166 2.08 1.27 -24.01
C ILE A 166 1.44 0.44 -25.14
N GLY A 167 0.30 0.90 -25.68
CA GLY A 167 -0.34 0.29 -26.85
C GLY A 167 -1.06 -1.02 -26.55
N LEU A 168 -1.03 -1.98 -27.49
CA LEU A 168 -1.72 -3.27 -27.34
C LEU A 168 -1.13 -4.15 -26.25
N GLU A 169 0.18 -4.06 -26.02
CA GLU A 169 0.83 -4.78 -24.92
C GLU A 169 0.26 -4.38 -23.56
N TYR A 170 -0.09 -3.09 -23.39
CA TYR A 170 -0.73 -2.61 -22.17
C TYR A 170 -2.01 -3.40 -21.88
N TRP A 171 -2.91 -3.51 -22.86
CA TRP A 171 -4.19 -4.19 -22.69
C TRP A 171 -4.05 -5.68 -22.43
N LEU A 172 -3.12 -6.35 -23.14
CA LEU A 172 -2.83 -7.76 -22.93
C LEU A 172 -2.33 -8.03 -21.51
N PHE A 173 -1.32 -7.29 -21.05
CA PHE A 173 -0.78 -7.46 -19.71
C PHE A 173 -1.76 -6.99 -18.64
N TYR A 174 -2.54 -5.94 -18.87
CA TYR A 174 -3.56 -5.45 -17.94
C TYR A 174 -4.59 -6.53 -17.62
N ILE A 175 -5.16 -7.15 -18.65
CA ILE A 175 -6.15 -8.23 -18.47
C ILE A 175 -5.49 -9.42 -17.77
N PHE A 176 -4.32 -9.82 -18.23
CA PHE A 176 -3.62 -10.99 -17.70
C PHE A 176 -3.21 -10.84 -16.23
N ASP A 177 -2.66 -9.69 -15.85
CA ASP A 177 -2.22 -9.40 -14.49
C ASP A 177 -3.41 -9.19 -13.54
N ARG A 178 -4.52 -8.60 -14.03
CA ARG A 178 -5.77 -8.50 -13.28
C ARG A 178 -6.37 -9.88 -13.01
N VAL A 179 -6.34 -10.79 -14.00
CA VAL A 179 -6.77 -12.18 -13.84
C VAL A 179 -5.87 -12.92 -12.85
N ARG A 180 -4.54 -12.79 -12.95
CA ARG A 180 -3.59 -13.44 -12.03
C ARG A 180 -3.79 -13.01 -10.58
N THR A 181 -3.99 -11.72 -10.35
CA THR A 181 -4.21 -11.18 -9.00
C THR A 181 -5.57 -11.59 -8.42
N SER A 182 -6.56 -11.84 -9.29
CA SER A 182 -7.88 -12.33 -8.88
C SER A 182 -7.89 -13.85 -8.63
N ILE A 183 -7.15 -14.63 -9.42
CA ILE A 183 -7.04 -16.09 -9.30
C ILE A 183 -6.08 -16.51 -8.19
N GLY A 184 -5.16 -15.64 -7.74
CA GLY A 184 -4.23 -15.89 -6.63
C GLY A 184 -4.86 -16.23 -5.26
N PHE A 185 -6.19 -16.29 -5.17
CA PHE A 185 -6.96 -16.84 -4.04
C PHE A 185 -7.34 -18.33 -4.19
N MET A 186 -7.08 -18.98 -5.33
CA MET A 186 -7.29 -20.41 -5.56
C MET A 186 -6.02 -21.06 -6.12
N ILE A 187 -5.65 -22.23 -5.56
CA ILE A 187 -4.39 -23.00 -5.68
C ILE A 187 -3.38 -22.61 -4.60
#